data_AF-I6ED51-F1
#
_entry.id   AF-I6ED51-F1
#
_cell.length_a   1.000
_cell.length_b   1.000
_cell.length_c   1.000
_cell.angle_alpha   90.00
_cell.angle_beta   90.00
_cell.angle_gamma   90.00
#
_symmetry.space_group_name_H-M   'P 1'
#
loop_
_entity.id
_entity.type
_entity.pdbx_description
1 polymer ?
#
loop_
_entity_poly.entity_id
_entity_poly.type
_entity_poly.pdbx_seq_one_letter_code
_entity_poly.pdbx_strand_id
1 'polypeptide(L)'
;MSDGQQNTLHRPLADAVTAWFPENKQSDVSQIWHAFEHEEHANTFSAFLDRLSDTVSARNTSGFREQVAAWLEKLSASAELRQQSFAVAADATESCEDRVALTWNNLRKTLPVHQASEGLFDNDTGALLSLGREMFRLEILEDIARDKVRTLHFVER
;
A
#
# COMPACT_ATOMS: atom_id res chain seq x y z
N MET A 1 -3.32 -36.13 -15.26
CA MET A 1 -2.96 -34.71 -15.28
C MET A 1 -4.25 -33.92 -15.23
N SER A 2 -4.48 -33.19 -14.13
CA SER A 2 -5.45 -32.10 -14.10
C SER A 2 -5.02 -31.22 -12.93
N ASP A 3 -4.63 -30.00 -13.27
CA ASP A 3 -3.98 -29.03 -12.40
C ASP A 3 -4.82 -28.71 -11.17
N GLY A 4 -4.17 -28.77 -10.01
CA GLY A 4 -4.68 -28.19 -8.79
C GLY A 4 -4.65 -26.67 -8.91
N GLN A 5 -5.80 -26.07 -9.22
CA GLN A 5 -6.02 -24.67 -8.91
C GLN A 5 -6.00 -24.53 -7.38
N GLN A 6 -4.84 -24.16 -6.85
CA GLN A 6 -4.74 -23.53 -5.54
C GLN A 6 -5.47 -22.19 -5.67
N ASN A 7 -6.78 -22.23 -5.43
CA ASN A 7 -7.60 -21.04 -5.27
C ASN A 7 -7.19 -20.44 -3.92
N THR A 8 -6.14 -19.63 -3.90
CA THR A 8 -5.87 -18.73 -2.78
C THR A 8 -7.12 -17.85 -2.69
N LEU A 9 -7.96 -18.11 -1.68
CA LEU A 9 -9.18 -17.35 -1.37
C LEU A 9 -8.76 -15.92 -1.00
N HIS A 10 -8.50 -15.10 -2.01
CA HIS A 10 -8.28 -13.67 -1.84
C HIS A 10 -9.62 -13.06 -1.43
N ARG A 11 -9.64 -12.33 -0.32
CA ARG A 11 -10.85 -11.62 0.07
C ARG A 11 -11.19 -10.54 -0.98
N PRO A 12 -12.48 -10.24 -1.19
CA PRO A 12 -12.88 -9.16 -2.09
C PRO A 12 -12.15 -7.85 -1.77
N LEU A 13 -11.86 -7.05 -2.79
CA LEU A 13 -11.14 -5.78 -2.64
C LEU A 13 -11.92 -4.82 -1.72
N ALA A 14 -13.26 -4.77 -1.84
CA ALA A 14 -14.09 -3.96 -0.97
C ALA A 14 -13.93 -4.37 0.50
N ASP A 15 -13.88 -5.67 0.78
CA ASP A 15 -13.62 -6.18 2.13
C ASP A 15 -12.22 -5.78 2.59
N ALA A 16 -11.19 -5.98 1.76
CA ALA A 16 -9.79 -5.57 1.99
C ALA A 16 -9.66 -4.13 2.49
N VAL A 17 -10.33 -3.23 1.80
CA VAL A 17 -10.28 -1.80 2.04
C VAL A 17 -11.08 -1.41 3.27
N THR A 18 -12.31 -1.92 3.43
CA THR A 18 -13.22 -1.50 4.52
C THR A 18 -12.67 -1.81 5.90
N ALA A 19 -11.85 -2.86 6.06
CA ALA A 19 -11.19 -3.13 7.33
C ALA A 19 -10.29 -1.97 7.81
N TRP A 20 -9.78 -1.13 6.92
CA TRP A 20 -8.96 0.04 7.29
C TRP A 20 -9.78 1.22 7.82
N PHE A 21 -11.11 1.19 7.62
CA PHE A 21 -12.01 2.26 8.00
C PHE A 21 -12.79 1.95 9.29
N PRO A 22 -13.18 2.99 10.06
CA PRO A 22 -14.08 2.81 11.19
C PRO A 22 -15.46 2.34 10.72
N GLU A 23 -16.15 1.59 11.59
CA GLU A 23 -17.40 0.89 11.29
C GLU A 23 -18.49 1.80 10.66
N ASN A 24 -18.55 3.06 11.09
CA ASN A 24 -19.50 4.05 10.58
C ASN A 24 -19.28 4.47 9.11
N LYS A 25 -18.11 4.18 8.52
CA LYS A 25 -17.78 4.48 7.11
C LYS A 25 -17.73 3.22 6.23
N GLN A 26 -17.81 2.03 6.81
CA GLN A 26 -17.57 0.79 6.06
C GLN A 26 -18.59 0.54 4.95
N SER A 27 -19.87 0.84 5.17
CA SER A 27 -20.92 0.68 4.16
C SER A 27 -20.62 1.52 2.90
N ASP A 28 -20.31 2.80 3.08
CA ASP A 28 -20.07 3.72 1.97
C ASP A 28 -18.79 3.35 1.21
N VAL A 29 -17.73 3.01 1.95
CA VAL A 29 -16.45 2.58 1.37
C VAL A 29 -16.61 1.25 0.61
N SER A 30 -17.34 0.28 1.17
CA SER A 30 -17.63 -1.00 0.51
C SER A 30 -18.29 -0.76 -0.84
N GLN A 31 -19.33 0.08 -0.87
CA GLN A 31 -20.09 0.37 -2.09
C GLN A 31 -19.22 1.01 -3.18
N ILE A 32 -18.35 1.95 -2.81
CA ILE A 32 -17.43 2.60 -3.76
C ILE A 32 -16.43 1.59 -4.33
N TRP A 33 -15.82 0.79 -3.45
CA TRP A 33 -14.72 -0.11 -3.84
C TRP A 33 -15.19 -1.38 -4.54
N HIS A 34 -16.46 -1.77 -4.38
CA HIS A 34 -17.08 -2.81 -5.20
C HIS A 34 -17.03 -2.48 -6.71
N ALA A 35 -17.10 -1.20 -7.09
CA ALA A 35 -16.99 -0.80 -8.49
C ALA A 35 -15.59 -1.08 -9.09
N PHE A 36 -14.57 -1.23 -8.26
CA PHE A 36 -13.17 -1.42 -8.68
C PHE A 36 -12.72 -2.89 -8.62
N GLU A 37 -13.59 -3.83 -8.23
CA GLU A 37 -13.23 -5.25 -8.05
C GLU A 37 -12.73 -5.93 -9.33
N HIS A 38 -13.16 -5.44 -10.49
CA HIS A 38 -12.80 -6.01 -11.80
C HIS A 38 -11.63 -5.29 -12.47
N GLU A 39 -11.00 -4.31 -11.79
CA GLU A 39 -9.81 -3.64 -12.32
C GLU A 39 -8.59 -4.58 -12.32
N GLU A 40 -7.66 -4.34 -13.24
CA GLU A 40 -6.43 -5.11 -13.33
C GLU A 40 -5.63 -5.01 -12.03
N HIS A 41 -5.11 -6.14 -11.54
CA HIS A 41 -4.39 -6.25 -10.27
C HIS A 41 -5.19 -5.97 -8.97
N ALA A 42 -6.53 -5.80 -9.03
CA ALA A 42 -7.37 -5.61 -7.84
C ALA A 42 -7.20 -6.71 -6.78
N ASN A 43 -7.16 -7.99 -7.20
CA ASN A 43 -6.96 -9.13 -6.31
C ASN A 43 -5.57 -9.11 -5.64
N THR A 44 -4.55 -8.71 -6.40
CA THR A 44 -3.17 -8.61 -5.90
C THR A 44 -3.06 -7.48 -4.88
N PHE A 45 -3.73 -6.36 -5.13
CA PHE A 45 -3.82 -5.24 -4.20
C PHE A 45 -4.57 -5.62 -2.91
N SER A 46 -5.66 -6.39 -3.02
CA SER A 46 -6.38 -6.94 -1.86
C SER A 46 -5.44 -7.77 -0.97
N ALA A 47 -4.68 -8.69 -1.56
CA ALA A 47 -3.70 -9.50 -0.83
C ALA A 47 -2.60 -8.65 -0.18
N PHE A 48 -2.17 -7.57 -0.84
CA PHE A 48 -1.22 -6.62 -0.26
C PHE A 48 -1.79 -5.92 0.97
N LEU A 49 -3.04 -5.45 0.93
CA LEU A 49 -3.69 -4.79 2.07
C LEU A 49 -3.83 -5.74 3.26
N ASP A 50 -4.14 -7.01 3.02
CA ASP A 50 -4.20 -8.01 4.09
C ASP A 50 -2.84 -8.16 4.79
N ARG A 51 -1.78 -8.36 3.99
CA ARG A 51 -0.42 -8.46 4.52
C ARG A 51 0.03 -7.19 5.23
N LEU A 52 -0.35 -6.02 4.72
CA LEU A 52 -0.06 -4.74 5.35
C LEU A 52 -0.75 -4.63 6.71
N SER A 53 -1.98 -5.15 6.82
CA SER A 53 -2.73 -5.15 8.08
C SER A 53 -2.13 -6.07 9.14
N ASP A 54 -1.37 -7.08 8.73
CA ASP A 54 -0.64 -7.99 9.62
C ASP A 54 0.67 -7.41 10.17
N THR A 55 1.16 -6.29 9.62
CA THR A 55 2.38 -5.66 10.11
C THR A 55 2.23 -5.11 11.53
N VAL A 56 3.33 -5.12 12.29
CA VAL A 56 3.38 -4.58 13.66
C VAL A 56 2.91 -3.11 13.71
N SER A 57 3.24 -2.31 12.68
CA SER A 57 2.79 -0.93 12.57
C SER A 57 1.27 -0.80 12.46
N ALA A 58 0.63 -1.66 11.67
CA ALA A 58 -0.84 -1.65 11.52
C ALA A 58 -1.58 -2.14 12.77
N ARG A 59 -0.95 -3.00 13.57
CA ARG A 59 -1.51 -3.52 14.83
C ARG A 59 -1.32 -2.57 16.01
N ASN A 60 -0.18 -1.87 16.07
CA ASN A 60 0.24 -1.13 17.27
C ASN A 60 0.18 0.39 17.14
N THR A 61 -0.17 0.94 15.98
CA THR A 61 -0.21 2.40 15.76
C THR A 61 -1.51 2.82 15.08
N SER A 62 -2.43 3.42 15.84
CA SER A 62 -3.71 3.94 15.32
C SER A 62 -3.52 4.94 14.19
N GLY A 63 -2.53 5.84 14.33
CA GLY A 63 -2.18 6.82 13.29
C GLY A 63 -1.71 6.20 11.97
N PHE A 64 -1.19 4.96 11.97
CA PHE A 64 -0.82 4.29 10.73
C PHE A 64 -2.07 3.86 9.94
N ARG A 65 -3.08 3.31 10.62
CA ARG A 65 -4.34 2.93 9.97
C ARG A 65 -5.06 4.14 9.41
N GLU A 66 -5.05 5.27 10.12
CA GLU A 66 -5.61 6.54 9.64
C GLU A 66 -4.89 7.04 8.38
N GLN A 67 -3.56 6.93 8.31
CA GLN A 67 -2.79 7.28 7.11
C GLN A 67 -3.15 6.40 5.92
N VAL A 68 -3.28 5.07 6.13
CA VAL A 68 -3.69 4.13 5.08
C VAL A 68 -5.12 4.43 4.61
N ALA A 69 -6.06 4.67 5.53
CA ALA A 69 -7.43 5.03 5.21
C ALA A 69 -7.53 6.33 4.39
N ALA A 70 -6.81 7.38 4.81
CA ALA A 70 -6.76 8.65 4.08
C ALA A 70 -6.12 8.50 2.68
N TRP A 71 -5.15 7.60 2.54
CA TRP A 71 -4.57 7.25 1.24
C TRP A 71 -5.57 6.51 0.35
N LEU A 72 -6.31 5.54 0.88
CA LEU A 72 -7.37 4.82 0.16
C LEU A 72 -8.50 5.77 -0.30
N GLU A 73 -8.88 6.77 0.51
CA GLU A 73 -9.84 7.82 0.09
C GLU A 73 -9.34 8.62 -1.14
N LYS A 74 -8.03 8.80 -1.30
CA LYS A 74 -7.46 9.46 -2.49
C LYS A 74 -7.46 8.55 -3.72
N LEU A 75 -7.20 7.25 -3.52
CA LEU A 75 -7.24 6.25 -4.60
C LEU A 75 -8.65 6.06 -5.16
N SER A 76 -9.69 6.17 -4.33
CA SER A 76 -11.06 6.11 -4.85
C SER A 76 -11.42 7.31 -5.73
N ALA A 77 -10.80 8.47 -5.50
CA ALA A 77 -11.05 9.70 -6.25
C ALA A 77 -10.29 9.81 -7.59
N SER A 78 -9.11 9.17 -7.74
CA SER A 78 -8.30 9.20 -8.96
C SER A 78 -8.08 7.81 -9.53
N ALA A 79 -8.61 7.56 -10.74
CA ALA A 79 -8.44 6.29 -11.45
C ALA A 79 -6.97 6.04 -11.86
N GLU A 80 -6.26 7.09 -12.28
CA GLU A 80 -4.84 7.00 -12.66
C GLU A 80 -3.98 6.62 -11.45
N LEU A 81 -4.16 7.31 -10.32
CA LEU A 81 -3.44 7.00 -9.08
C LEU A 81 -3.75 5.58 -8.59
N ARG A 82 -5.00 5.14 -8.71
CA ARG A 82 -5.42 3.78 -8.35
C ARG A 82 -4.72 2.74 -9.20
N GLN A 83 -4.73 2.89 -10.52
CA GLN A 83 -4.09 1.95 -11.44
C GLN A 83 -2.57 1.88 -11.21
N GLN A 84 -1.90 3.03 -11.02
CA GLN A 84 -0.47 3.06 -10.67
C GLN A 84 -0.20 2.35 -9.35
N SER A 85 -1.03 2.57 -8.33
CA SER A 85 -0.89 1.93 -7.02
C SER A 85 -1.11 0.42 -7.08
N PHE A 86 -2.06 -0.03 -7.90
CA PHE A 86 -2.33 -1.45 -8.11
C PHE A 86 -1.16 -2.15 -8.81
N ALA A 87 -0.57 -1.51 -9.83
CA ALA A 87 0.63 -2.03 -10.50
C ALA A 87 1.84 -2.14 -9.55
N VAL A 88 2.11 -1.10 -8.73
CA VAL A 88 3.21 -1.15 -7.74
C VAL A 88 3.00 -2.26 -6.72
N ALA A 89 1.76 -2.49 -6.28
CA ALA A 89 1.44 -3.61 -5.39
C ALA A 89 1.62 -4.96 -6.08
N ALA A 90 1.28 -5.06 -7.38
CA ALA A 90 1.45 -6.29 -8.15
C ALA A 90 2.91 -6.73 -8.22
N ASP A 91 3.81 -5.82 -8.62
CA ASP A 91 5.26 -6.07 -8.71
C ASP A 91 5.86 -6.53 -7.37
N ALA A 92 5.32 -6.01 -6.27
CA ALA A 92 5.75 -6.39 -4.94
C ALA A 92 5.27 -7.77 -4.50
N THR A 93 4.04 -8.15 -4.87
CA THR A 93 3.43 -9.40 -4.42
C THR A 93 4.04 -10.60 -5.13
N GLU A 94 4.59 -10.40 -6.33
CA GLU A 94 5.35 -11.38 -7.10
C GLU A 94 6.74 -11.68 -6.50
N SER A 95 7.26 -10.82 -5.61
CA SER A 95 8.62 -10.90 -5.07
C SER A 95 8.70 -11.05 -3.54
N CYS A 96 8.23 -12.19 -3.01
CA CYS A 96 8.45 -12.71 -1.63
C CYS A 96 8.05 -11.83 -0.42
N GLU A 97 7.88 -12.50 0.73
CA GLU A 97 7.27 -12.02 1.99
C GLU A 97 7.90 -10.76 2.61
N ASP A 98 9.18 -10.48 2.37
CA ASP A 98 9.93 -9.40 3.04
C ASP A 98 9.63 -7.98 2.52
N ARG A 99 8.84 -7.81 1.45
CA ARG A 99 8.70 -6.51 0.77
C ARG A 99 7.52 -5.65 1.18
N VAL A 100 6.61 -6.08 2.05
CA VAL A 100 5.39 -5.30 2.38
C VAL A 100 5.69 -3.87 2.85
N ALA A 101 6.73 -3.69 3.67
CA ALA A 101 7.17 -2.37 4.12
C ALA A 101 7.79 -1.52 2.98
N LEU A 102 8.58 -2.13 2.09
CA LEU A 102 9.13 -1.48 0.89
C LEU A 102 7.99 -1.05 -0.06
N THR A 103 7.04 -1.92 -0.30
CA THR A 103 5.88 -1.64 -1.15
C THR A 103 5.07 -0.49 -0.58
N TRP A 104 4.82 -0.48 0.73
CA TRP A 104 4.17 0.65 1.38
C TRP A 104 4.96 1.96 1.19
N ASN A 105 6.29 1.93 1.33
CA ASN A 105 7.12 3.10 1.06
C ASN A 105 7.03 3.56 -0.41
N ASN A 106 7.01 2.62 -1.36
CA ASN A 106 6.83 2.94 -2.78
C ASN A 106 5.44 3.51 -3.09
N LEU A 107 4.39 2.96 -2.49
CA LEU A 107 3.02 3.48 -2.60
C LEU A 107 2.88 4.86 -1.96
N ARG A 108 3.61 5.14 -0.88
CA ARG A 108 3.69 6.49 -0.32
C ARG A 108 4.39 7.48 -1.26
N LYS A 109 5.22 7.03 -2.21
CA LYS A 109 5.83 7.89 -3.25
C LYS A 109 4.89 8.20 -4.40
N THR A 110 3.99 7.28 -4.78
CA THR A 110 3.12 7.48 -5.96
C THR A 110 2.20 8.67 -5.79
N LEU A 111 1.66 8.90 -4.59
CA LEU A 111 0.78 10.03 -4.31
C LEU A 111 1.49 11.41 -4.47
N PRO A 112 2.63 11.68 -3.81
CA PRO A 112 3.44 12.87 -4.06
C PRO A 112 3.81 13.10 -5.52
N VAL A 113 4.18 12.03 -6.24
CA VAL A 113 4.54 12.10 -7.66
C VAL A 113 3.35 12.53 -8.50
N HIS A 114 2.17 11.95 -8.26
CA HIS A 114 0.93 12.35 -8.92
C HIS A 114 0.55 13.81 -8.59
N GLN A 115 0.65 14.20 -7.32
CA GLN A 115 0.37 15.57 -6.90
C GLN A 115 1.34 16.58 -7.52
N ALA A 116 2.61 16.21 -7.69
CA ALA A 116 3.59 17.02 -8.40
C ALA A 116 3.27 17.12 -9.90
N SER A 117 2.84 16.02 -10.55
CA SER A 117 2.43 16.07 -11.96
C SER A 117 1.15 16.87 -12.19
N GLU A 118 0.26 16.97 -11.19
CA GLU A 118 -0.93 17.84 -11.22
C GLU A 118 -0.63 19.32 -10.90
N GLY A 119 0.64 19.67 -10.67
CA GLY A 119 1.06 21.06 -10.40
C GLY A 119 0.80 21.55 -8.97
N LEU A 120 0.49 20.65 -8.03
CA LEU A 120 0.15 21.01 -6.64
C LEU A 120 1.32 21.67 -5.89
N PHE A 121 2.55 21.48 -6.36
CA PHE A 121 3.77 22.04 -5.78
C PHE A 121 4.40 23.17 -6.61
N ASP A 122 3.75 23.62 -7.69
CA ASP A 122 4.31 24.63 -8.61
C ASP A 122 4.64 25.95 -7.92
N ASN A 123 3.88 26.29 -6.87
CA ASN A 123 4.06 27.50 -6.06
C ASN A 123 4.61 27.21 -4.65
N ASP A 124 4.86 25.95 -4.30
CA ASP A 124 5.36 25.56 -2.97
C ASP A 124 6.46 24.50 -3.06
N THR A 125 7.61 24.95 -3.55
CA THR A 125 8.84 24.14 -3.60
C THR A 125 9.32 23.74 -2.19
N GLY A 126 8.92 24.48 -1.15
CA GLY A 126 9.27 24.18 0.24
C GLY A 126 8.60 22.91 0.77
N ALA A 127 7.31 22.75 0.47
CA ALA A 127 6.58 21.52 0.76
C ALA A 127 7.16 20.32 -0.01
N LEU A 128 7.45 20.49 -1.30
CA LEU A 128 8.06 19.43 -2.11
C LEU A 128 9.45 19.00 -1.59
N LEU A 129 10.28 19.96 -1.19
CA LEU A 129 11.62 19.69 -0.66
C LEU A 129 11.55 19.01 0.71
N SER A 130 10.56 19.35 1.54
CA SER A 130 10.33 18.69 2.84
C SER A 130 9.87 17.25 2.65
N LEU A 131 8.96 17.02 1.71
CA LEU A 131 8.46 15.69 1.34
C LEU A 131 9.58 14.82 0.75
N GLY A 132 10.39 15.37 -0.16
CA GLY A 132 11.55 14.68 -0.70
C GLY A 132 12.56 14.28 0.37
N ARG A 133 12.79 15.13 1.37
CA ARG A 133 13.64 14.79 2.53
C ARG A 133 13.05 13.70 3.42
N GLU A 134 11.74 13.69 3.63
CA GLU A 134 11.07 12.61 4.35
C GLU A 134 11.20 11.29 3.60
N MET A 135 10.92 11.29 2.29
CA MET A 135 11.04 10.10 1.44
C MET A 135 12.45 9.55 1.41
N PHE A 136 13.47 10.41 1.28
CA PHE A 136 14.88 10.00 1.29
C PHE A 136 15.28 9.32 2.61
N ARG A 137 14.80 9.83 3.76
CA ARG A 137 15.06 9.20 5.06
C ARG A 137 14.39 7.84 5.16
N LEU A 138 13.18 7.70 4.63
CA LEU A 138 12.47 6.42 4.60
C LEU A 138 13.19 5.39 3.72
N GLU A 139 13.73 5.79 2.56
CA GLU A 139 14.55 4.93 1.71
C GLU A 139 15.79 4.40 2.43
N ILE A 140 16.52 5.28 3.13
CA ILE A 140 17.69 4.86 3.93
C ILE A 140 17.28 3.89 5.05
N LEU A 141 16.21 4.21 5.79
CA LEU A 141 15.74 3.34 6.87
C LEU A 141 15.33 1.96 6.37
N GLU A 142 14.79 1.89 5.16
CA GLU A 142 14.44 0.64 4.51
C GLU A 142 15.67 -0.19 4.15
N ASP A 143 16.70 0.41 3.57
CA ASP A 143 17.96 -0.29 3.28
C ASP A 143 18.61 -0.81 4.57
N ILE A 144 18.59 -0.02 5.65
CA ILE A 144 19.06 -0.44 6.98
C ILE A 144 18.23 -1.61 7.52
N ALA A 145 16.90 -1.54 7.41
CA ALA A 145 16.01 -2.61 7.87
C ALA A 145 16.26 -3.91 7.08
N ARG A 146 16.46 -3.80 5.76
CA ARG A 146 16.77 -4.94 4.87
C ARG A 146 18.08 -5.60 5.26
N ASP A 147 19.14 -4.82 5.47
CA ASP A 147 20.43 -5.35 5.90
C ASP A 147 20.32 -6.00 7.28
N LYS A 148 19.53 -5.40 8.19
CA LYS A 148 19.31 -5.97 9.51
C LYS A 148 18.57 -7.32 9.46
N VAL A 149 17.50 -7.43 8.68
CA VAL A 149 16.73 -8.69 8.52
C VAL A 149 17.62 -9.81 7.97
N ARG A 150 18.47 -9.52 6.97
CA ARG A 150 19.46 -10.48 6.45
C ARG A 150 20.44 -10.96 7.51
N THR A 151 20.86 -10.09 8.42
CA THR A 151 21.73 -10.51 9.55
C THR A 151 20.99 -11.30 10.61
N LEU A 152 19.69 -11.07 10.80
CA LEU A 152 18.88 -11.77 11.80
C LEU A 152 18.51 -13.18 11.35
N HIS A 153 18.27 -13.42 10.06
CA HIS A 153 18.06 -14.77 9.51
C HIS A 153 19.27 -15.72 9.67
N PHE A 154 20.44 -15.20 10.03
CA PHE A 154 21.64 -16.01 10.34
C PHE A 154 21.81 -16.36 11.83
N VAL A 155 20.91 -15.94 12.72
CA VAL A 155 21.05 -16.13 14.19
C VAL A 155 20.13 -17.23 14.75
N GLU A 156 19.24 -17.82 13.95
CA GLU A 156 18.58 -19.08 14.32
C GLU A 156 19.38 -20.28 13.80
N ARG A 157 20.38 -20.69 14.58
CA ARG A 157 20.98 -22.03 14.49
C ARG A 157 21.28 -22.59 15.87
#